data_AF-A0A924YCM6-F1
#
_entry.id   AF-A0A924YCM6-F1
#
_cell.length_a   1.000
_cell.length_b   1.000
_cell.length_c   1.000
_cell.angle_alpha   90.00
_cell.angle_beta   90.00
_cell.angle_gamma   90.00
#
_symmetry.space_group_name_H-M   'P 1'
#
loop_
_entity.id
_entity.type
_entity.pdbx_description
1 polymer ?
#
loop_
_entity_poly.entity_id
_entity_poly.type
_entity_poly.pdbx_seq_one_letter_code
_entity_poly.pdbx_strand_id
1 'polypeptide(L)'
;MSTAGWFIALVLVAVVVLLITAPLLGRRSLVKRDDTLQRDQLVAVYERVLNNLRDLDEDFSTGKIQPEDYEQEREMWIQRGVQVLKALDAFAPEATEPTSVDDEIEARIAERRQQLHKENS
;
A
#
# COMPACT_ATOMS: atom_id res chain seq x y z
N MET A 1 -54.15 13.01 19.20
CA MET A 1 -52.78 12.51 19.42
C MET A 1 -52.00 12.68 18.13
N SER A 2 -50.85 13.36 18.17
CA SER A 2 -50.18 13.88 16.96
C SER A 2 -49.45 12.77 16.21
N THR A 3 -50.08 12.22 15.16
CA THR A 3 -49.53 11.16 14.30
C THR A 3 -48.23 11.59 13.62
N ALA A 4 -48.05 12.89 13.37
CA ALA A 4 -46.84 13.48 12.80
C ALA A 4 -45.58 13.21 13.63
N GLY A 5 -45.69 13.18 14.96
CA GLY A 5 -44.55 12.92 15.84
C GLY A 5 -44.01 11.50 15.71
N TRP A 6 -44.89 10.52 15.45
CA TRP A 6 -44.48 9.12 15.31
C TRP A 6 -43.75 8.86 14.00
N PHE A 7 -44.16 9.51 12.90
CA PHE A 7 -43.43 9.43 11.63
C PHE A 7 -42.02 10.01 11.74
N ILE A 8 -41.87 11.16 12.39
CA ILE A 8 -40.54 11.77 12.61
C ILE A 8 -39.67 10.85 13.48
N ALA A 9 -40.23 10.28 14.55
CA ALA A 9 -39.52 9.33 15.39
C ALA A 9 -39.09 8.08 14.62
N LEU A 10 -39.95 7.55 13.74
CA LEU A 10 -39.65 6.36 12.94
C LEU A 10 -38.54 6.62 11.91
N VAL A 11 -38.57 7.77 11.23
CA VAL A 11 -37.52 8.19 10.29
C VAL A 11 -36.19 8.39 11.01
N LEU A 12 -36.19 9.03 12.18
CA LEU A 12 -34.99 9.20 13.00
C LEU A 12 -34.39 7.84 13.38
N VAL A 13 -35.21 6.91 13.86
CA VAL A 13 -34.77 5.55 14.21
C VAL A 13 -34.22 4.83 12.98
N ALA A 14 -34.87 4.94 11.83
CA ALA A 14 -34.39 4.33 10.59
C ALA A 14 -33.02 4.88 10.15
N VAL A 15 -32.79 6.20 10.27
CA VAL A 15 -31.50 6.82 9.97
C VAL A 15 -30.42 6.34 10.94
N VAL A 16 -30.72 6.24 12.24
CA VAL A 16 -29.78 5.72 13.24
C VAL A 16 -29.44 4.26 12.96
N VAL A 17 -30.44 3.42 12.67
CA VAL A 17 -30.23 2.02 12.28
C VAL A 17 -29.40 1.93 10.99
N LEU A 18 -29.65 2.79 9.99
CA LEU A 18 -28.87 2.87 8.76
C LEU A 18 -27.41 3.24 9.04
N LEU A 19 -27.16 4.24 9.90
CA LEU A 19 -25.80 4.65 10.28
C LEU A 19 -25.05 3.55 11.02
N ILE A 20 -25.75 2.74 11.82
CA ILE A 20 -25.14 1.60 12.55
C ILE A 20 -24.92 0.40 11.62
N THR A 21 -25.85 0.14 10.70
CA THR A 21 -25.78 -1.03 9.79
C THR A 21 -24.90 -0.78 8.56
N ALA A 22 -24.73 0.47 8.11
CA ALA A 22 -23.84 0.86 7.01
C ALA A 22 -22.39 0.36 7.17
N PRO A 23 -21.70 0.57 8.32
CA PRO A 23 -20.34 0.04 8.51
C PRO A 23 -20.32 -1.48 8.63
N LEU A 24 -21.44 -2.09 9.05
CA LEU A 24 -21.57 -3.54 9.22
C LEU A 24 -21.77 -4.29 7.88
N LEU A 25 -22.42 -3.63 6.91
CA LEU A 25 -22.60 -4.13 5.54
C LEU A 25 -21.41 -3.81 4.63
N GLY A 26 -20.43 -3.04 5.12
CA GLY A 26 -19.10 -2.85 4.52
C GLY A 26 -18.23 -4.11 4.55
N ARG A 27 -18.77 -5.27 4.11
CA ARG A 27 -18.07 -6.55 3.99
C ARG A 27 -17.17 -6.59 2.74
N ARG A 28 -16.22 -5.66 2.66
CA ARG A 28 -15.13 -5.70 1.67
C ARG A 28 -13.74 -5.43 2.26
N SER A 29 -13.58 -5.46 3.59
CA SER A 29 -12.34 -5.02 4.24
C SER A 29 -11.73 -6.02 5.24
N LEU A 30 -12.00 -7.32 5.11
CA LEU A 30 -11.24 -8.30 5.90
C LEU A 30 -9.82 -8.49 5.34
N VAL A 31 -9.68 -8.66 4.01
CA VAL A 31 -8.38 -8.76 3.32
C VAL A 31 -7.56 -7.47 3.50
N LYS A 32 -8.19 -6.30 3.32
CA LYS A 32 -7.51 -5.01 3.44
C LYS A 32 -6.99 -4.72 4.86
N ARG A 33 -7.60 -5.33 5.89
CA ARG A 33 -7.17 -5.14 7.28
C ARG A 33 -5.92 -5.96 7.59
N ASP A 34 -5.84 -7.19 7.09
CA ASP A 34 -4.67 -8.04 7.26
C ASP A 34 -3.45 -7.48 6.51
N ASP A 35 -3.64 -6.95 5.29
CA ASP A 35 -2.58 -6.29 4.52
C ASP A 35 -2.05 -5.03 5.23
N THR A 36 -2.94 -4.23 5.82
CA THR A 36 -2.52 -3.05 6.61
C THR A 36 -1.74 -3.43 7.85
N LEU A 37 -2.16 -4.47 8.57
CA LEU A 37 -1.46 -4.94 9.77
C LEU A 37 -0.09 -5.52 9.44
N GLN A 38 0.04 -6.25 8.33
CA GLN A 38 1.33 -6.76 7.86
C GLN A 38 2.26 -5.62 7.45
N ARG A 39 1.75 -4.64 6.69
CA ARG A 39 2.52 -3.46 6.31
C ARG A 39 3.02 -2.69 7.53
N ASP A 40 2.15 -2.43 8.50
CA ASP A 40 2.52 -1.71 9.74
C ASP A 40 3.60 -2.46 10.53
N GLN A 41 3.53 -3.79 10.58
CA GLN A 41 4.59 -4.60 11.19
C GLN A 41 5.92 -4.46 10.45
N LEU A 42 5.92 -4.48 9.11
CA LEU A 42 7.14 -4.26 8.32
C LEU A 42 7.71 -2.86 8.54
N VAL A 43 6.87 -1.83 8.63
CA VAL A 43 7.31 -0.45 8.96
C VAL A 43 7.98 -0.41 10.34
N ALA A 44 7.38 -1.03 11.35
CA ALA A 44 7.99 -1.10 12.68
C ALA A 44 9.35 -1.82 12.68
N VAL A 45 9.51 -2.87 11.86
CA VAL A 45 10.81 -3.54 11.67
C VAL A 45 11.81 -2.60 10.99
N TYR A 46 11.39 -1.84 9.98
CA TYR A 46 12.24 -0.86 9.30
C TYR A 46 12.74 0.24 10.25
N GLU A 47 11.86 0.79 11.08
CA GLU A 47 12.23 1.77 12.11
C GLU A 47 13.25 1.21 13.10
N ARG A 48 13.06 -0.05 13.51
CA ARG A 48 14.03 -0.74 14.37
C ARG A 48 15.39 -0.88 13.67
N VAL A 49 15.44 -1.21 12.38
CA VAL A 49 16.70 -1.28 11.63
C VAL A 49 17.40 0.08 11.62
N LEU A 50 16.67 1.17 11.37
CA LEU A 50 17.24 2.52 11.41
C LEU A 50 17.81 2.87 12.78
N ASN A 51 17.09 2.56 13.85
CA ASN A 51 17.56 2.84 15.21
C ASN A 51 18.85 2.08 15.52
N ASN A 52 18.93 0.78 15.17
CA ASN A 52 20.17 0.03 15.37
C ASN A 52 21.34 0.58 14.55
N LEU A 53 21.10 0.99 13.30
CA LEU A 53 22.13 1.58 12.45
C LEU A 53 22.65 2.90 13.05
N ARG A 54 21.74 3.72 13.57
CA ARG A 54 22.09 4.97 14.26
C ARG A 54 22.89 4.71 15.53
N ASP A 55 22.44 3.78 16.37
CA ASP A 55 23.14 3.43 17.61
C ASP A 55 24.55 2.91 17.31
N LEU A 56 24.69 2.09 16.26
CA LEU A 56 25.98 1.60 15.76
C LEU A 56 26.90 2.73 15.28
N ASP A 57 26.37 3.69 14.52
CA ASP A 57 27.11 4.87 14.07
C ASP A 57 27.54 5.75 15.27
N GLU A 58 26.68 5.89 16.29
CA GLU A 58 27.01 6.60 17.53
C GLU A 58 28.13 5.89 18.30
N ASP A 59 28.06 4.57 18.44
CA ASP A 59 29.09 3.76 19.10
C ASP A 59 30.44 3.79 18.36
N PHE A 60 30.43 3.80 17.02
CA PHE A 60 31.64 4.01 16.23
C PHE A 60 32.21 5.42 16.42
N SER A 61 31.36 6.44 16.36
CA SER A 61 31.80 7.84 16.52
C SER A 61 32.40 8.14 17.89
N THR A 62 31.95 7.41 18.92
CA THR A 62 32.47 7.50 20.29
C THR A 62 33.70 6.61 20.52
N GLY A 63 34.11 5.81 19.53
CA GLY A 63 35.29 4.96 19.56
C GLY A 63 35.12 3.69 20.43
N LYS A 64 33.88 3.27 20.70
CA LYS A 64 33.61 2.06 21.50
C LYS A 64 33.83 0.76 20.73
N ILE A 65 33.79 0.83 19.40
CA ILE A 65 33.91 -0.32 18.50
C ILE A 65 35.02 -0.10 17.47
N GLN A 66 35.62 -1.19 17.02
CA GLN A 66 36.69 -1.13 16.02
C GLN A 66 36.10 -0.99 14.60
N PRO A 67 36.84 -0.42 13.63
CA PRO A 67 36.35 -0.22 12.26
C PRO A 67 35.90 -1.52 11.57
N GLU A 68 36.60 -2.63 11.82
CA GLU A 68 36.30 -3.94 11.23
C GLU A 68 34.97 -4.51 11.72
N ASP A 69 34.69 -4.36 13.02
CA ASP A 69 33.43 -4.77 13.64
C ASP A 69 32.28 -3.88 13.17
N TYR A 70 32.52 -2.57 13.09
CA TYR A 70 31.56 -1.59 12.59
C TYR A 70 31.10 -1.91 11.16
N GLU A 71 32.03 -2.12 10.22
CA GLU A 71 31.67 -2.38 8.82
C GLU A 71 30.89 -3.69 8.67
N GLN A 72 31.25 -4.75 9.39
CA GLN A 72 30.51 -6.01 9.37
C GLN A 72 29.08 -5.86 9.90
N GLU A 73 28.91 -5.25 11.06
CA GLU A 73 27.59 -5.06 11.66
C GLU A 73 26.73 -4.11 10.82
N ARG A 74 27.34 -3.06 10.27
CA ARG A 74 26.68 -2.10 9.40
C ARG A 74 26.17 -2.76 8.12
N GLU A 75 26.98 -3.59 7.48
CA GLU A 75 26.56 -4.32 6.29
C GLU A 75 25.37 -5.24 6.60
N MET A 76 25.41 -5.96 7.73
CA MET A 76 24.30 -6.81 8.16
C MET A 76 22.99 -6.02 8.33
N TRP A 77 23.03 -4.87 9.01
CA TRP A 77 21.84 -4.04 9.21
C TRP A 77 21.32 -3.42 7.92
N ILE A 78 22.22 -2.99 7.02
CA ILE A 78 21.84 -2.48 5.70
C ILE A 78 21.17 -3.57 4.88
N GLN A 79 21.74 -4.78 4.81
CA GLN A 79 21.15 -5.90 4.09
C GLN A 79 19.76 -6.25 4.65
N ARG A 80 19.58 -6.18 5.97
CA ARG A 80 18.27 -6.37 6.61
C ARG A 80 17.28 -5.27 6.24
N GLY A 81 17.71 -4.01 6.23
CA GLY A 81 16.90 -2.86 5.79
C GLY A 81 16.43 -3.01 4.34
N VAL A 82 17.32 -3.42 3.43
CA VAL A 82 17.00 -3.69 2.02
C VAL A 82 15.94 -4.78 1.88
N GLN A 83 16.03 -5.86 2.66
CA GLN A 83 15.03 -6.94 2.64
C GLN A 83 13.66 -6.44 3.09
N VAL A 84 13.60 -5.62 4.14
CA VAL A 84 12.34 -5.04 4.63
C VAL A 84 11.74 -4.08 3.61
N LEU A 85 12.57 -3.24 2.97
CA LEU A 85 12.12 -2.33 1.91
C LEU A 85 11.54 -3.08 0.71
N LYS A 86 12.20 -4.15 0.25
CA LYS A 86 11.66 -5.01 -0.82
C LYS A 86 10.32 -5.63 -0.44
N ALA A 87 10.17 -6.06 0.81
CA ALA A 87 8.92 -6.62 1.29
C ALA A 87 7.82 -5.55 1.41
N LEU A 88 8.16 -4.31 1.75
CA LEU A 88 7.22 -3.17 1.74
C LEU A 88 6.79 -2.79 0.32
N ASP A 89 7.68 -2.91 -0.66
CA ASP A 89 7.40 -2.62 -2.07
C ASP A 89 6.35 -3.57 -2.66
N ALA A 90 6.30 -4.82 -2.18
CA ALA A 90 5.25 -5.77 -2.54
C ALA A 90 3.83 -5.35 -2.08
N PHE A 91 3.74 -4.43 -1.12
CA PHE A 91 2.46 -3.82 -0.67
C PHE A 91 2.22 -2.45 -1.32
N ALA A 92 3.19 -1.90 -2.07
CA ALA A 92 2.89 -0.76 -2.91
C ALA A 92 1.90 -1.25 -3.98
N PRO A 93 0.75 -0.57 -4.16
CA PRO A 93 -0.06 -0.86 -5.34
C PRO A 93 0.87 -0.65 -6.52
N GLU A 94 1.08 -1.69 -7.35
CA GLU A 94 1.72 -1.57 -8.66
C GLU A 94 1.29 -0.21 -9.20
N ALA A 95 2.25 0.70 -9.34
CA ALA A 95 2.01 1.99 -9.92
C ALA A 95 1.52 1.68 -11.33
N THR A 96 0.19 1.60 -11.46
CA THR A 96 -0.60 1.22 -12.63
C THR A 96 0.31 1.16 -13.84
N GLU A 97 0.82 -0.03 -14.14
CA GLU A 97 1.43 -0.28 -15.44
C GLU A 97 0.48 0.33 -16.47
N PRO A 98 0.94 1.17 -17.41
CA PRO A 98 0.09 1.78 -18.40
C PRO A 98 -0.26 0.72 -19.46
N THR A 99 -0.81 -0.42 -19.05
CA THR A 99 -1.34 -1.45 -19.95
C THR A 99 -2.44 -0.86 -20.83
N SER A 100 -3.10 0.24 -20.42
CA SER A 100 -4.07 0.89 -21.29
C SER A 100 -3.45 1.68 -22.45
N VAL A 101 -2.23 2.24 -22.30
CA VAL A 101 -1.65 3.10 -23.34
C VAL A 101 -0.98 2.27 -24.42
N ASP A 102 -0.20 1.25 -24.04
CA ASP A 102 0.46 0.38 -25.01
C ASP A 102 -0.55 -0.49 -25.78
N ASP A 103 -1.58 -1.01 -25.10
CA ASP A 103 -2.67 -1.75 -25.76
C ASP A 103 -3.50 -0.84 -26.69
N GLU A 104 -3.75 0.42 -26.33
CA GLU A 104 -4.45 1.39 -27.19
C GLU A 104 -3.61 1.80 -28.41
N ILE A 105 -2.29 1.92 -28.25
CA ILE A 105 -1.36 2.19 -29.35
C ILE A 105 -1.32 1.01 -30.31
N GLU A 106 -1.21 -0.22 -29.81
CA GLU A 106 -1.15 -1.42 -30.66
C GLU A 106 -2.48 -1.65 -31.42
N ALA A 107 -3.62 -1.40 -30.77
CA ALA A 107 -4.94 -1.43 -31.41
C ALA A 107 -5.04 -0.40 -32.55
N ARG A 108 -4.61 0.85 -32.32
CA ARG A 108 -4.63 1.89 -33.37
C ARG A 108 -3.69 1.58 -34.54
N ILE A 109 -2.54 0.96 -34.28
CA ILE A 109 -1.60 0.55 -35.33
C ILE A 109 -2.20 -0.60 -36.17
N ALA A 110 -2.87 -1.56 -35.54
CA ALA A 110 -3.54 -2.67 -36.22
C ALA A 110 -4.65 -2.18 -37.16
N GLU A 111 -5.48 -1.24 -36.71
CA GLU A 111 -6.52 -0.62 -37.53
C GLU A 111 -5.93 0.10 -38.75
N ARG A 112 -4.84 0.86 -38.56
CA ARG A 112 -4.19 1.58 -39.66
C ARG A 112 -3.61 0.64 -40.71
N ARG A 113 -3.02 -0.49 -40.30
CA ARG A 113 -2.51 -1.50 -41.25
C ARG A 113 -3.62 -2.12 -42.10
N GLN A 114 -4.78 -2.40 -41.51
CA GLN A 114 -5.91 -2.97 -42.26
C GLN A 114 -6.50 -1.98 -43.28
N GLN A 115 -6.54 -0.69 -42.95
CA GLN A 115 -6.97 0.35 -43.90
C GLN A 115 -6.03 0.42 -45.12
N LEU A 116 -4.72 0.44 -44.88
CA LEU A 116 -3.72 0.49 -45.95
C LEU A 116 -3.75 -0.77 -46.83
N HIS A 117 -4.08 -1.94 -46.25
CA HIS A 117 -4.21 -3.18 -47.01
C HIS A 117 -5.48 -3.24 -47.87
N LYS A 118 -6.56 -2.57 -47.45
CA LYS A 118 -7.79 -2.41 -48.26
C LYS A 118 -7.65 -1.35 -49.35
N GLU A 119 -6.79 -0.36 -49.17
CA GLU A 119 -6.57 0.71 -50.15
C GLU A 119 -5.62 0.30 -51.29
N ASN A 120 -4.77 -0.70 -51.06
CA ASN A 120 -3.83 -1.26 -52.06
C ASN A 120 -4.32 -2.56 -52.73
N SER A 121 -5.58 -2.96 -52.53
CA SER A 121 -6.23 -4.10 -53.22
C SER A 121 -7.36 -3.62 -54.11
#